data_AF-A0AAV2H0H2-F1
#
_entry.id   AF-A0AAV2H0H2-F1
#
_cell.length_a   1.000
_cell.length_b   1.000
_cell.length_c   1.000
_cell.angle_alpha   90.00
_cell.angle_beta   90.00
_cell.angle_gamma   90.00
#
_symmetry.space_group_name_H-M   'P 1'
#
loop_
_entity.id
_entity.type
_entity.pdbx_description
1 polymer ?
#
loop_
_entity_poly.entity_id
_entity_poly.type
_entity_poly.pdbx_seq_one_letter_code
_entity_poly.pdbx_strand_id
1 'polypeptide(L)'
;MGKIWLVYGYDVSRNVTGPVHCYDVSLNVTGLVHCYDVSLNVTGPVHCYDVSRNVTGLVHCYDVSLNVTGLVHCYDVSLNVSGLVNCYDVNLNVTGLVHCYDVSLNVSGLV
;
A
#
# COMPACT_ATOMS: atom_id res chain seq x y z
N MET A 1 -28.14 4.87 -5.89
CA MET A 1 -27.12 4.15 -6.67
C MET A 1 -26.12 5.18 -7.19
N GLY A 2 -24.97 5.31 -6.52
CA GLY A 2 -23.94 6.29 -6.89
C GLY A 2 -23.24 5.86 -8.17
N LYS A 3 -23.03 6.80 -9.10
CA LYS A 3 -22.27 6.56 -10.32
C LYS A 3 -20.82 6.22 -9.95
N ILE A 4 -20.35 5.04 -10.36
CA ILE A 4 -18.94 4.68 -10.31
C ILE A 4 -18.26 5.40 -11.48
N TRP A 5 -17.38 6.35 -11.16
CA TRP A 5 -16.56 7.04 -12.15
C TRP A 5 -15.15 6.42 -12.11
N LEU A 6 -14.68 5.97 -13.27
CA LEU A 6 -13.25 5.72 -13.48
C LEU A 6 -12.55 7.07 -13.54
N VAL A 7 -11.63 7.31 -12.60
CA VAL A 7 -10.78 8.51 -12.62
C VAL A 7 -9.50 8.18 -13.37
N TYR A 8 -9.28 8.86 -14.50
CA TYR A 8 -8.03 8.88 -15.24
C TYR A 8 -7.40 10.26 -15.11
N GLY A 9 -6.13 10.34 -14.76
CA GLY A 9 -5.43 11.61 -14.63
C GLY A 9 -3.94 11.44 -14.35
N TYR A 10 -3.19 12.53 -14.38
CA TYR A 10 -1.82 12.54 -13.90
C TYR A 10 -1.84 12.52 -12.37
N ASP A 11 -2.55 13.47 -11.75
CA ASP A 11 -2.69 13.55 -10.30
C ASP A 11 -4.15 13.43 -9.85
N VAL A 12 -4.36 12.69 -8.77
CA VAL A 12 -5.63 12.63 -8.05
C VAL A 12 -5.47 13.22 -6.66
N SER A 13 -5.89 14.48 -6.52
CA SER A 13 -5.84 15.26 -5.29
C SER A 13 -7.24 15.55 -4.72
N ARG A 14 -8.21 14.66 -4.94
CA ARG A 14 -9.60 14.73 -4.43
C ARG A 14 -10.00 13.38 -3.84
N ASN A 15 -10.95 13.35 -2.89
CA ASN A 15 -11.49 12.09 -2.41
C ASN A 15 -12.25 11.37 -3.53
N VAL A 16 -11.98 10.09 -3.73
CA VAL A 16 -12.60 9.28 -4.78
C VAL A 16 -13.20 8.00 -4.20
N THR A 17 -14.42 7.69 -4.62
CA THR A 17 -15.02 6.37 -4.45
C THR A 17 -15.18 5.73 -5.82
N GLY A 18 -14.42 4.67 -6.06
CA GLY A 18 -14.37 4.00 -7.37
C GLY A 18 -12.94 3.66 -7.81
N PRO A 19 -12.80 3.06 -8.99
CA PRO A 19 -11.51 2.72 -9.57
C PRO A 19 -10.74 3.96 -10.05
N VAL A 20 -9.44 3.98 -9.77
CA VAL A 20 -8.52 5.08 -10.09
C VAL A 20 -7.32 4.55 -10.87
N HIS A 21 -7.00 5.21 -11.99
CA HIS A 21 -5.78 5.01 -12.75
C HIS A 21 -5.06 6.36 -12.92
N CYS A 22 -3.93 6.56 -12.25
CA CYS A 22 -3.20 7.82 -12.34
C CYS A 22 -1.71 7.66 -12.14
N TYR A 23 -0.95 8.74 -12.23
CA TYR A 23 0.46 8.73 -11.84
C TYR A 23 0.56 8.87 -10.32
N ASP A 24 -0.02 9.93 -9.75
CA ASP A 24 0.05 10.18 -8.30
C ASP A 24 -1.34 10.26 -7.65
N VAL A 25 -1.47 9.68 -6.46
CA VAL A 25 -2.64 9.83 -5.59
C VAL A 25 -2.23 10.53 -4.30
N SER A 26 -2.82 11.69 -4.01
CA SER A 26 -2.49 12.50 -2.83
C SER A 26 -3.66 12.67 -1.85
N LEU A 27 -4.77 11.95 -1.98
CA LEU A 27 -5.91 12.01 -1.03
C LEU A 27 -6.57 10.64 -0.81
N ASN A 28 -7.71 10.63 -0.10
CA ASN A 28 -8.40 9.41 0.30
C ASN A 28 -9.10 8.74 -0.90
N VAL A 29 -8.76 7.47 -1.15
CA VAL A 29 -9.45 6.65 -2.16
C VAL A 29 -10.08 5.43 -1.51
N THR A 30 -11.36 5.19 -1.80
CA THR A 30 -12.04 3.93 -1.50
C THR A 30 -12.32 3.22 -2.81
N GLY A 31 -11.56 2.16 -3.10
CA GLY A 31 -11.67 1.44 -4.37
C GLY A 31 -10.37 0.76 -4.81
N LEU A 32 -10.38 0.31 -6.07
CA LEU A 32 -9.19 -0.21 -6.75
C LEU A 32 -8.31 0.95 -7.20
N VAL A 33 -7.02 0.93 -6.87
CA VAL A 33 -6.05 1.94 -7.29
C VAL A 33 -4.95 1.29 -8.09
N HIS A 34 -4.63 1.88 -9.24
CA HIS A 34 -3.45 1.57 -10.01
C HIS A 34 -2.69 2.87 -10.33
N CYS A 35 -1.55 3.08 -9.71
CA CYS A 35 -0.78 4.30 -9.89
C CYS A 35 0.72 4.11 -9.79
N TYR A 36 1.50 5.17 -9.98
CA TYR A 36 2.93 5.15 -9.72
C TYR A 36 3.15 5.38 -8.22
N ASP A 37 2.68 6.51 -7.68
CA ASP A 37 2.85 6.85 -6.27
C ASP A 37 1.52 7.01 -5.53
N VAL A 38 1.46 6.47 -4.31
CA VAL A 38 0.38 6.69 -3.35
C VAL A 38 0.91 7.45 -2.14
N SER A 39 0.43 8.68 -1.95
CA SER A 39 0.83 9.52 -0.83
C SER A 39 -0.10 9.47 0.39
N LEU A 40 -1.38 9.10 0.23
CA LEU A 40 -2.41 9.24 1.28
C LEU A 40 -3.50 8.16 1.23
N ASN A 41 -4.19 7.98 2.36
CA ASN A 41 -4.98 6.79 2.74
C ASN A 41 -5.78 6.12 1.59
N VAL A 42 -5.48 4.84 1.33
CA VAL A 42 -6.29 4.01 0.42
C VAL A 42 -6.96 2.88 1.19
N THR A 43 -8.25 2.68 0.92
CA THR A 43 -9.00 1.51 1.38
C THR A 43 -9.44 0.69 0.16
N GLY A 44 -8.85 -0.48 -0.01
CA GLY A 44 -9.10 -1.37 -1.14
C GLY A 44 -7.82 -1.99 -1.71
N PRO A 45 -7.91 -2.67 -2.87
CA PRO A 45 -6.74 -3.21 -3.55
C PRO A 45 -5.91 -2.09 -4.20
N VAL A 46 -4.59 -2.16 -4.06
CA VAL A 46 -3.64 -1.18 -4.58
C VAL A 46 -2.53 -1.88 -5.36
N HIS A 47 -2.28 -1.39 -6.57
CA HIS A 47 -1.11 -1.70 -7.37
C HIS A 47 -0.34 -0.41 -7.64
N CYS A 48 0.87 -0.29 -7.12
CA CYS A 48 1.68 0.90 -7.36
C CYS A 48 3.17 0.64 -7.35
N TYR A 49 3.98 1.65 -7.64
CA TYR A 49 5.41 1.59 -7.43
C TYR A 49 5.70 1.89 -5.95
N ASP A 50 5.29 3.05 -5.45
CA ASP A 50 5.56 3.48 -4.09
C ASP A 50 4.28 3.78 -3.27
N VAL A 51 4.32 3.44 -1.97
CA VAL A 51 3.28 3.78 -0.98
C VAL A 51 3.91 4.54 0.18
N SER A 52 3.37 5.70 0.58
CA SER A 52 4.03 6.54 1.61
C SER A 52 3.23 6.93 2.87
N ARG A 53 2.05 6.36 3.18
CA ARG A 53 1.37 6.67 4.48
C ARG A 53 0.56 5.57 5.12
N ASN A 54 -0.64 5.29 4.60
CA ASN A 54 -1.48 4.24 5.15
C ASN A 54 -2.26 3.57 4.01
N VAL A 55 -2.23 2.25 3.96
CA VAL A 55 -3.09 1.48 3.07
C VAL A 55 -3.75 0.37 3.85
N THR A 56 -5.05 0.21 3.67
CA THR A 56 -5.82 -0.89 4.23
C THR A 56 -6.36 -1.75 3.11
N GLY A 57 -5.86 -2.99 2.99
CA GLY A 57 -6.30 -3.91 1.95
C GLY A 57 -5.19 -4.80 1.41
N LEU A 58 -5.32 -5.14 0.13
CA LEU A 58 -4.32 -5.89 -0.62
C LEU A 58 -3.38 -4.90 -1.30
N VAL A 59 -2.09 -5.03 -1.07
CA VAL A 59 -1.08 -4.11 -1.64
C VAL A 59 -0.05 -4.89 -2.42
N HIS A 60 0.13 -4.51 -3.67
CA HIS A 60 1.25 -4.94 -4.52
C HIS A 60 2.05 -3.70 -4.92
N CYS A 61 3.30 -3.62 -4.48
CA CYS A 61 4.14 -2.48 -4.80
C CYS A 61 5.62 -2.82 -4.86
N TYR A 62 6.46 -1.88 -5.27
CA TYR A 62 7.90 -2.01 -5.17
C TYR A 62 8.33 -1.64 -3.76
N ASP A 63 8.04 -0.40 -3.34
CA ASP A 63 8.40 0.11 -2.01
C ASP A 63 7.19 0.49 -1.16
N VAL A 64 7.21 0.06 0.10
CA VAL A 64 6.28 0.52 1.13
C VAL A 64 7.03 1.35 2.14
N SER A 65 6.58 2.59 2.36
CA SER A 65 7.26 3.54 3.23
C SER A 65 6.49 3.91 4.51
N LEU A 66 5.34 3.32 4.86
CA LEU A 66 4.69 3.42 6.19
C LEU A 66 3.33 2.67 6.27
N ASN A 67 3.05 2.07 7.45
CA ASN A 67 1.74 1.61 7.96
C ASN A 67 0.78 0.95 6.95
N VAL A 68 1.03 -0.31 6.62
CA VAL A 68 0.06 -1.11 5.86
C VAL A 68 -0.66 -2.09 6.77
N THR A 69 -1.98 -2.16 6.62
CA THR A 69 -2.82 -3.15 7.30
C THR A 69 -3.46 -4.07 6.25
N GLY A 70 -3.10 -5.35 6.24
CA GLY A 70 -3.67 -6.32 5.30
C GLY A 70 -2.65 -7.33 4.74
N LEU A 71 -2.80 -7.68 3.46
CA LEU A 71 -1.84 -8.54 2.76
C LEU A 71 -0.94 -7.67 1.89
N VAL A 72 0.37 -7.83 2.04
CA VAL A 72 1.37 -7.01 1.35
C VAL A 72 2.32 -7.90 0.58
N HIS A 73 2.49 -7.58 -0.71
CA HIS A 73 3.51 -8.11 -1.58
C HIS A 73 4.37 -6.97 -2.09
N CYS A 74 5.65 -6.94 -1.72
CA CYS A 74 6.54 -5.85 -2.11
C CYS A 74 7.99 -6.29 -2.26
N TYR A 75 8.84 -5.42 -2.79
CA TYR A 75 10.28 -5.64 -2.79
C TYR A 75 10.83 -5.20 -1.44
N ASP A 76 10.64 -3.92 -1.10
CA ASP A 76 11.15 -3.34 0.14
C ASP A 76 10.02 -2.82 1.05
N VAL A 77 10.14 -3.11 2.34
CA VAL A 77 9.29 -2.54 3.40
C VAL A 77 10.12 -1.68 4.31
N SER A 78 9.73 -0.42 4.43
CA SER A 78 10.21 0.51 5.44
C SER A 78 9.04 0.89 6.36
N LEU A 79 9.08 0.40 7.60
CA LEU A 79 8.20 0.71 8.74
C LEU A 79 6.78 0.10 8.77
N ASN A 80 6.59 -0.72 9.82
CA ASN A 80 5.34 -0.96 10.55
C ASN A 80 4.19 -1.54 9.73
N VAL A 81 4.30 -2.83 9.39
CA VAL A 81 3.21 -3.56 8.73
C VAL A 81 2.45 -4.42 9.75
N SER A 82 1.13 -4.41 9.66
CA SER A 82 0.24 -5.25 10.45
C SER A 82 -0.52 -6.21 9.53
N GLY A 83 -0.15 -7.49 9.50
CA GLY A 83 -0.84 -8.50 8.68
C GLY A 83 0.08 -9.57 8.11
N LEU A 84 -0.21 -10.01 6.88
CA LEU A 84 0.63 -10.96 6.15
C LEU A 84 1.54 -10.19 5.20
N VAL A 85 2.84 -10.41 5.29
CA VAL A 85 3.83 -9.74 4.46
C VAL A 85 4.65 -10.76 3.71
N ASN A 86 4.77 -10.59 2.40
CA ASN A 86 5.76 -11.28 1.59
C ASN A 86 6.62 -10.24 0.88
N CYS A 87 7.92 -10.22 1.16
CA CYS A 87 8.82 -9.18 0.69
C CYS A 87 10.24 -9.70 0.46
N TYR A 88 11.07 -8.92 -0.21
CA TYR A 88 12.50 -9.22 -0.32
C TYR A 88 13.20 -8.72 0.94
N ASP A 89 13.13 -7.41 1.19
CA ASP A 89 13.78 -6.77 2.34
C ASP A 89 12.78 -6.09 3.28
N VAL A 90 13.02 -6.23 4.58
CA VAL A 90 12.27 -5.53 5.63
C VAL A 90 13.20 -4.69 6.48
N ASN A 91 12.80 -3.43 6.67
CA ASN A 91 13.41 -2.50 7.59
C ASN A 91 12.34 -1.98 8.57
N LEU A 92 12.49 -2.34 9.85
CA LEU A 92 11.70 -1.91 11.01
C LEU A 92 10.25 -2.40 11.14
N ASN A 93 10.05 -3.18 12.22
CA ASN A 93 8.80 -3.53 12.92
C ASN A 93 7.70 -4.13 12.04
N VAL A 94 7.54 -5.44 12.08
CA VAL A 94 6.36 -6.11 11.52
C VAL A 94 5.61 -6.84 12.63
N THR A 95 4.30 -6.65 12.65
CA THR A 95 3.37 -7.32 13.56
C THR A 95 2.46 -8.23 12.75
N GLY A 96 2.76 -9.54 12.73
CA GLY A 96 1.98 -10.48 11.94
C GLY A 96 2.80 -11.70 11.47
N LEU A 97 2.43 -12.24 10.31
CA LEU A 97 3.16 -13.32 9.63
C LEU A 97 4.02 -12.71 8.53
N VAL A 98 5.32 -13.00 8.54
CA VAL A 98 6.29 -12.37 7.62
C VAL A 98 7.08 -13.43 6.89
N HIS A 99 7.09 -13.35 5.56
CA HIS A 99 7.99 -14.10 4.71
C HIS A 99 8.91 -13.11 3.98
N CYS A 100 10.19 -13.13 4.32
CA CYS A 100 11.18 -12.16 3.83
C CYS A 100 12.54 -12.82 3.59
N TYR A 101 13.30 -12.27 2.63
CA TYR A 101 14.66 -12.75 2.34
C TYR A 101 15.69 -12.12 3.29
N ASP A 102 15.62 -10.80 3.52
CA ASP A 102 16.47 -10.08 4.47
C ASP A 102 15.64 -9.28 5.49
N VAL A 103 16.15 -9.16 6.72
CA VAL A 103 15.50 -8.46 7.84
C VAL A 103 16.51 -7.59 8.58
N SER A 104 16.29 -6.28 8.49
CA SER A 104 16.96 -5.26 9.28
C SER A 104 16.07 -4.77 10.44
N LEU A 105 16.16 -5.55 11.53
CA LEU A 105 15.76 -5.35 12.93
C LEU A 105 14.30 -5.08 13.36
N ASN A 106 13.96 -5.83 14.43
CA ASN A 106 12.72 -5.96 15.21
C ASN A 106 11.52 -6.54 14.43
N VAL A 107 11.36 -7.87 14.52
CA VAL A 107 10.09 -8.53 14.20
C VAL A 107 9.41 -8.93 15.50
N SER A 108 8.19 -8.45 15.72
CA SER A 108 7.32 -8.89 16.81
C SER A 108 6.16 -9.66 16.20
N GLY A 109 6.41 -10.92 15.83
CA GLY A 109 5.47 -11.75 15.09
C GLY A 109 6.04 -13.14 14.81
N LEU A 110 5.25 -14.00 14.17
CA LEU A 110 5.77 -15.26 13.65
C LEU A 110 6.48 -14.95 12.32
N VAL A 111 7.78 -15.22 12.27
CA VAL A 111 8.56 -15.24 11.03
C VAL A 111 8.52 -16.66 10.47
#